data_AF-A0AAV8ZFA1-F1
#
_entry.id   AF-A0AAV8ZFA1-F1
#
_cell.length_a   1.000
_cell.length_b   1.000
_cell.length_c   1.000
_cell.angle_alpha   90.00
_cell.angle_beta   90.00
_cell.angle_gamma   90.00
#
_symmetry.space_group_name_H-M   'P 1'
#
loop_
_entity.id
_entity.type
_entity.pdbx_description
1 polymer ?
#
loop_
_entity_poly.entity_id
_entity_poly.type
_entity_poly.pdbx_seq_one_letter_code
_entity_poly.pdbx_strand_id
1 'polypeptide(L)' 'MGVKALKDVSVTIPPAARIMDTVTLQCKYDLEGEPLYTVKWYKGPKEFYRYIPKEHPNTQVFPLPGIDVDVS' A
#
# COMPACT_ATOMS: atom_id res chain seq x y z
N MET A 1 -25.05 -6.29 16.25
CA MET A 1 -23.61 -5.97 16.34
C MET A 1 -23.09 -5.85 14.93
N GLY A 2 -22.56 -4.69 14.53
CA GLY A 2 -22.09 -4.44 13.16
C GLY A 2 -20.57 -4.58 13.06
N VAL A 3 -20.08 -5.18 11.98
CA VAL A 3 -18.66 -5.15 11.65
C VAL A 3 -18.33 -3.74 11.16
N LYS A 4 -17.45 -3.02 11.86
CA LYS A 4 -16.90 -1.75 11.37
C LYS A 4 -15.77 -2.07 10.39
N ALA A 5 -15.92 -1.63 9.14
CA ALA A 5 -14.88 -1.66 8.13
C ALA A 5 -14.31 -0.24 7.94
N LEU A 6 -13.16 -0.12 7.29
CA LEU A 6 -12.62 1.16 6.84
C LEU A 6 -13.65 1.88 5.97
N LYS A 7 -13.76 3.20 6.13
CA LYS A 7 -14.69 4.04 5.37
C LYS A 7 -13.96 4.75 4.22
N ASP A 8 -14.71 5.06 3.15
CA ASP A 8 -14.25 5.84 1.99
C ASP A 8 -12.94 5.33 1.37
N VAL A 9 -12.80 4.00 1.34
CA VAL A 9 -11.63 3.34 0.76
C VAL A 9 -11.65 3.50 -0.76
N SER A 10 -10.65 4.20 -1.28
CA SER A 10 -10.45 4.37 -2.73
C SER A 10 -8.99 4.21 -3.11
N VAL A 11 -8.78 3.58 -4.26
CA VAL A 11 -7.45 3.26 -4.77
C VAL A 11 -7.29 3.93 -6.13
N THR A 12 -6.22 4.71 -6.28
CA THR A 12 -5.84 5.38 -7.54
C THR A 12 -4.52 4.80 -8.02
N ILE A 13 -4.58 4.12 -9.16
CA ILE A 13 -3.45 3.44 -9.80
C ILE A 13 -3.55 3.71 -11.31
N PRO A 14 -2.46 4.07 -11.99
CA PRO A 14 -2.48 4.16 -13.45
C PRO A 14 -2.72 2.78 -14.07
N PRO A 15 -3.53 2.68 -15.15
CA PRO A 15 -3.86 1.41 -15.77
C PRO A 15 -2.64 0.70 -16.38
N ALA A 16 -1.61 1.47 -16.75
CA ALA A 16 -0.33 0.98 -17.23
C ALA A 16 0.78 2.00 -16.92
N ALA A 17 2.01 1.53 -16.83
CA ALA A 17 3.23 2.33 -16.70
C ALA A 17 4.25 1.83 -17.72
N ARG A 18 5.10 2.70 -18.27
CA ARG A 18 6.23 2.26 -19.10
C ARG A 18 7.37 1.81 -18.20
N ILE A 19 8.28 1.00 -18.75
CA ILE A 19 9.51 0.62 -18.06
C ILE A 19 10.28 1.91 -17.75
N MET A 20 10.80 2.02 -16.53
CA MET A 20 11.48 3.21 -15.98
C MET A 20 10.58 4.40 -15.62
N ASP A 21 9.25 4.31 -15.80
CA ASP A 21 8.35 5.34 -15.29
C ASP A 21 8.19 5.19 -13.77
N THR A 22 8.22 6.33 -13.06
CA THR A 22 7.78 6.41 -11.67
C THR A 22 6.28 6.60 -11.62
N VAL A 23 5.59 5.76 -10.85
CA VAL A 23 4.14 5.89 -10.63
C VAL A 23 3.82 5.93 -9.15
N THR A 24 2.79 6.71 -8.79
CA THR A 24 2.28 6.76 -7.43
C THR A 24 1.09 5.82 -7.30
N LEU A 25 1.17 4.87 -6.37
CA LEU A 25 0.05 4.04 -5.95
C LEU A 25 -0.58 4.67 -4.72
N GLN A 26 -1.78 5.21 -4.86
CA GLN A 26 -2.45 5.92 -3.77
C GLN A 26 -3.63 5.12 -3.24
N CYS A 27 -3.66 4.90 -1.93
CA CYS A 27 -4.81 4.36 -1.20
C CYS A 27 -5.30 5.43 -0.23
N LYS A 28 -6.52 5.92 -0.43
CA LYS A 28 -7.22 6.81 0.50
C LYS A 28 -8.16 5.97 1.35
N TYR A 29 -8.20 6.22 2.64
CA TYR A 29 -9.06 5.53 3.60
C TYR A 29 -9.34 6.47 4.77
N ASP A 30 -10.51 6.32 5.40
CA ASP A 30 -10.86 6.96 6.66
C ASP A 30 -10.86 5.90 7.77
N LEU A 31 -10.03 6.14 8.80
CA LEU A 31 -9.88 5.28 9.96
C LEU A 31 -10.92 5.57 11.05
N GLU A 32 -11.71 6.64 10.92
CA GLU A 32 -12.73 7.06 11.89
C GLU A 32 -12.21 7.15 13.34
N GLY A 33 -10.93 7.53 13.50
CA GLY A 33 -10.24 7.66 14.79
C GLY A 33 -9.48 6.43 15.28
N GLU A 34 -9.56 5.30 14.57
CA GLU A 34 -8.82 4.07 14.91
C GLU A 34 -7.38 4.08 14.35
N PRO A 35 -6.44 3.32 14.94
CA PRO A 35 -5.10 3.21 14.40
C PRO A 35 -5.07 2.33 13.14
N LEU A 36 -4.27 2.73 12.16
CA LEU A 36 -3.98 1.89 10.99
C LEU A 36 -3.27 0.59 11.44
N TYR A 37 -3.79 -0.55 11.00
CA TYR A 37 -3.17 -1.85 11.25
C TYR A 37 -2.02 -2.14 10.27
N THR A 38 -2.32 -2.13 8.96
CA THR A 38 -1.31 -2.37 7.91
C THR A 38 -1.78 -1.81 6.56
N VAL A 39 -0.83 -1.39 5.73
CA VAL A 39 -1.03 -1.19 4.29
C VAL A 39 -0.10 -2.16 3.57
N LYS A 40 -0.62 -2.86 2.56
CA LYS A 40 0.17 -3.78 1.73
C LYS A 40 -0.13 -3.56 0.26
N TRP A 41 0.90 -3.58 -0.57
CA TRP A 41 0.77 -3.59 -2.02
C TRP A 41 1.21 -4.92 -2.60
N TYR A 42 0.41 -5.41 -3.54
CA TYR A 42 0.62 -6.66 -4.26
C TYR A 42 0.59 -6.43 -5.76
N LYS A 43 1.44 -7.15 -6.50
CA LYS A 43 1.30 -7.33 -7.94
C LYS A 43 1.01 -8.80 -8.22
N GLY A 44 -0.25 -9.09 -8.57
CA GLY A 44 -0.74 -10.46 -8.58
C GLY A 44 -0.62 -11.07 -7.18
N PRO A 45 -0.02 -12.25 -7.01
CA PRO A 45 0.11 -12.91 -5.71
C PRO A 45 1.32 -12.43 -4.87
N LYS A 46 2.17 -11.55 -5.39
CA LYS A 46 3.44 -11.17 -4.74
C LYS A 46 3.31 -9.83 -4.03
N GLU A 47 3.51 -9.85 -2.71
CA GLU A 47 3.70 -8.65 -1.88
C GLU A 47 5.01 -7.98 -2.31
N PHE A 48 5.00 -6.65 -2.49
CA PHE A 48 6.22 -5.89 -2.80
C PHE A 48 6.45 -4.70 -1.86
N TYR A 49 5.41 -4.26 -1.14
CA TYR A 49 5.51 -3.22 -0.12
C TYR A 49 4.56 -3.51 1.04
N ARG A 50 5.02 -3.22 2.26
CA ARG A 50 4.22 -3.26 3.48
C ARG A 50 4.57 -2.12 4.41
N TYR A 51 3.55 -1.49 4.96
CA TYR A 51 3.65 -0.51 6.03
C TYR A 51 2.85 -0.98 7.25
N ILE A 52 3.49 -1.04 8.40
CA ILE A 52 2.89 -1.38 9.70
C ILE A 52 3.34 -0.30 10.71
N PRO A 53 2.47 0.66 11.07
CA PRO A 53 2.85 1.78 11.95
C PRO A 53 3.42 1.36 13.31
N LYS A 54 3.03 0.17 13.79
CA LYS A 54 3.40 -0.36 15.11
C LYS A 54 4.73 -1.12 15.12
N GLU A 55 5.37 -1.31 13.97
CA GLU A 55 6.65 -2.05 13.85
C GLU A 55 7.85 -1.11 13.65
N HIS A 56 9.04 -1.63 13.94
CA HIS A 56 10.31 -0.97 13.62
C HIS A 56 11.25 -1.96 12.90
N PRO A 57 11.64 -1.72 11.62
CA PRO A 57 11.18 -0.61 10.78
C PRO A 57 9.68 -0.72 10.45
N ASN A 58 9.03 0.42 10.31
CA ASN A 58 7.60 0.51 9.99
C ASN A 58 7.28 0.18 8.52
N THR A 59 8.30 0.16 7.66
CA THR A 59 8.22 -0.15 6.23
C THR A 59 9.07 -1.36 5.88
N GLN A 60 8.53 -2.25 5.05
CA GLN A 60 9.22 -3.42 4.51
C GLN A 60 9.00 -3.48 3.00
N VAL A 61 10.09 -3.64 2.25
CA VAL A 61 10.08 -3.79 0.79
C VAL A 61 10.48 -5.22 0.44
N PHE A 62 9.67 -5.88 -0.39
CA PHE A 62 9.94 -7.23 -0.86
C PHE A 62 10.38 -7.15 -2.32
N PRO A 63 11.61 -7.59 -2.67
CA PRO A 63 12.11 -7.50 -4.03
C PRO A 63 11.19 -8.21 -5.03
N LEU A 64 10.80 -7.49 -6.08
CA LEU A 64 9.98 -8.02 -7.16
C LEU A 64 10.58 -7.57 -8.50
N PRO A 65 10.96 -8.50 -9.40
CA PRO A 65 11.59 -8.13 -10.66
C PRO A 65 10.77 -7.11 -11.47
N GLY A 66 11.43 -6.02 -11.86
CA GLY A 66 10.83 -4.91 -12.63
C GLY A 66 10.07 -3.88 -11.80
N ILE A 67 10.08 -3.98 -10.47
CA ILE A 67 9.54 -2.96 -9.56
C ILE A 67 10.66 -2.51 -8.63
N ASP A 68 10.86 -1.20 -8.59
CA ASP A 68 11.65 -0.51 -7.58
C ASP A 68 10.69 0.32 -6.71
N VAL A 69 10.88 0.27 -5.39
CA VAL A 69 9.98 0.96 -4.45
C VAL A 69 10.73 2.10 -3.80
N ASP A 70 10.30 3.31 -4.11
CA ASP A 70 10.78 4.52 -3.45
C ASP A 70 10.16 4.64 -2.04
N VAL A 71 11.01 4.66 -1.02
CA VAL A 71 10.64 4.82 0.40
C VAL A 71 11.20 6.11 1.00
N SER A 72 11.74 7.00 0.17
CA SER A 72 12.44 8.23 0.54
C SER A 72 11.52 9.43 0.75
#